data_AF-A0A5C4YCR2-F1
#
_entry.id   AF-A0A5C4YCR2-F1
#
_cell.length_a   1.000
_cell.length_b   1.000
_cell.length_c   1.000
_cell.angle_alpha   90.00
_cell.angle_beta   90.00
_cell.angle_gamma   90.00
#
_symmetry.space_group_name_H-M   'P 1'
#
loop_
_entity.id
_entity.type
_entity.pdbx_description
1 polymer ?
#
loop_
_entity_poly.entity_id
_entity_poly.type
_entity_poly.pdbx_seq_one_letter_code
_entity_poly.pdbx_strand_id
1 'polypeptide(L)'
;MLPTLAELLTLPAFAGAEVRGGHARLGQPVTWVHVSEIHDAARFLSGGELLLSTGTPLVGDGAEVYIRSLAGGGAHGLVLELVREVREVPLAALEAALEADFPLIVFRQEVSFAELTRAAHARILRPPPAVALPSLSPVTDALNETGRAAAFVASHLGAVLALPPRPRLTLLGTLRALLACNFNVAEAARSLGVRRQTVYYRLEQLRAMLGELDDPKRQLGLLLALELSREAETRK
;
A
#
# COMPACT_ATOMS: atom_id res chain seq x y z
N MET A 1 -3.04 4.11 12.16
CA MET A 1 -2.00 5.10 12.47
C MET A 1 -1.07 5.24 11.27
N LEU A 2 -0.52 6.43 11.02
CA LEU A 2 0.47 6.65 9.96
C LEU A 2 1.75 5.85 10.26
N PRO A 3 2.48 5.37 9.24
CA PRO A 3 3.74 4.70 9.47
C PRO A 3 4.78 5.64 10.05
N THR A 4 5.63 5.13 10.94
CA THR A 4 6.84 5.87 11.34
C THR A 4 7.90 5.80 10.25
N LEU A 5 8.87 6.71 10.28
CA LEU A 5 10.03 6.64 9.38
C LEU A 5 10.78 5.30 9.54
N ALA A 6 10.97 4.84 10.78
CA ALA A 6 11.57 3.53 11.06
C ALA A 6 10.80 2.39 10.37
N GLU A 7 9.47 2.39 10.44
CA GLU A 7 8.64 1.38 9.76
C GLU A 7 8.78 1.43 8.24
N LEU A 8 8.84 2.62 7.63
CA LEU A 8 9.06 2.76 6.19
C LEU A 8 10.42 2.18 5.76
N LEU A 9 11.47 2.38 6.56
CA LEU A 9 12.80 1.85 6.29
C LEU A 9 12.86 0.31 6.35
N THR A 10 11.89 -0.36 6.97
CA THR A 10 11.79 -1.83 6.95
C THR A 10 11.18 -2.39 5.68
N LEU A 11 10.59 -1.55 4.82
CA LEU A 11 9.96 -2.02 3.59
C LEU A 11 11.02 -2.52 2.59
N PRO A 12 10.75 -3.59 1.81
CA PRO A 12 11.71 -4.13 0.86
C PRO A 12 12.25 -3.10 -0.15
N ALA A 13 11.44 -2.10 -0.51
CA ALA A 13 11.86 -1.03 -1.42
C ALA A 13 12.98 -0.16 -0.83
N PHE A 14 13.06 -0.04 0.49
CA PHE A 14 14.08 0.74 1.21
C PHE A 14 15.31 -0.12 1.61
N ALA A 15 15.44 -1.33 1.07
CA ALA A 15 16.60 -2.17 1.33
C ALA A 15 17.91 -1.48 0.91
N GLY A 16 18.88 -1.44 1.81
CA GLY A 16 20.15 -0.74 1.61
C GLY A 16 20.15 0.74 2.03
N ALA A 17 19.09 1.22 2.67
CA ALA A 17 19.07 2.53 3.32
C ALA A 17 20.03 2.57 4.51
N GLU A 18 20.90 3.57 4.55
CA GLU A 18 21.81 3.86 5.67
C GLU A 18 21.39 5.15 6.36
N VAL A 19 21.11 5.12 7.67
CA VAL A 19 20.81 6.33 8.45
C VAL A 19 22.11 6.97 8.91
N ARG A 20 22.37 8.21 8.48
CA ARG A 20 23.60 8.98 8.76
C ARG A 20 23.41 10.04 9.84
N GLY A 21 22.17 10.43 10.14
CA GLY A 21 21.83 11.40 11.18
C GLY A 21 20.37 11.27 11.64
N GLY A 22 20.01 11.94 12.73
CA GLY A 22 18.61 12.04 13.19
C GLY A 22 17.98 10.77 13.77
N HIS A 23 18.77 9.89 14.37
CA HIS A 23 18.29 8.58 14.83
C HIS A 23 17.15 8.69 15.86
N ALA A 24 17.12 9.75 16.68
CA ALA A 24 16.07 9.93 17.69
C ALA A 24 14.70 10.30 17.07
N ARG A 25 14.67 10.80 15.83
CA ARG A 25 13.43 11.17 15.12
C ARG A 25 12.88 10.08 14.20
N LEU A 26 13.50 8.89 14.12
CA LEU A 26 12.99 7.79 13.30
C LEU A 26 11.59 7.30 13.72
N GLY A 27 11.18 7.55 14.96
CA GLY A 27 9.84 7.24 15.46
C GLY A 27 8.73 8.19 14.98
N GLN A 28 9.05 9.25 14.25
CA GLN A 28 8.05 10.23 13.82
C GLN A 28 7.17 9.71 12.67
N PRO A 29 5.86 10.02 12.67
CA PRO A 29 4.95 9.57 11.62
C PRO A 29 5.24 10.28 10.30
N VAL A 30 5.31 9.53 9.20
CA VAL A 30 5.49 10.08 7.86
C VAL A 30 4.12 10.23 7.20
N THR A 31 3.79 11.46 6.79
CA THR A 31 2.50 11.82 6.18
C THR A 31 2.52 11.62 4.67
N TRP A 32 3.66 11.88 4.04
CA TRP A 32 3.84 11.78 2.59
C TRP A 32 5.30 11.56 2.22
N VAL A 33 5.54 10.99 1.03
CA VAL A 33 6.88 10.85 0.44
C VAL A 33 6.86 11.44 -0.96
N HIS A 34 7.83 12.28 -1.30
CA HIS A 34 7.95 12.81 -2.65
C HIS A 34 9.40 13.17 -3.03
N VAL A 35 9.65 13.20 -4.34
CA VAL A 35 10.94 13.59 -4.90
C VAL A 35 11.01 15.11 -5.00
N SER A 36 12.11 15.73 -4.56
CA SER A 36 12.34 17.16 -4.68
C SER A 36 13.81 17.46 -4.96
N GLU A 37 14.06 18.32 -5.94
CA GLU A 37 15.40 18.86 -6.28
C GLU A 37 15.43 20.40 -6.17
N ILE A 38 14.46 20.96 -5.44
CA ILE A 38 14.32 22.40 -5.27
C ILE A 38 15.09 22.83 -4.02
N HIS A 39 15.94 23.86 -4.15
CA HIS A 39 16.75 24.40 -3.04
C HIS A 39 15.88 25.05 -1.95
N ASP A 40 14.73 25.62 -2.32
CA ASP A 40 13.75 26.19 -1.39
C ASP A 40 12.50 25.30 -1.33
N ALA A 41 12.70 24.00 -1.05
CA ALA A 41 11.59 23.05 -0.93
C ALA A 41 10.75 23.29 0.33
N ALA A 42 11.34 23.87 1.38
CA ALA A 42 10.71 24.04 2.68
C ALA A 42 9.41 24.84 2.63
N ARG A 43 9.30 25.84 1.74
CA ARG A 43 8.07 26.66 1.58
C ARG A 43 6.83 25.88 1.12
N PHE A 44 7.02 24.68 0.57
CA PHE A 44 5.94 23.83 0.07
C PHE A 44 5.59 22.69 1.02
N LEU A 45 6.30 22.57 2.15
CA LEU A 45 6.04 21.55 3.15
C LEU A 45 4.80 21.91 3.97
N SER A 46 4.01 20.88 4.24
CA SER A 46 2.85 20.92 5.13
C SER A 46 3.13 20.23 6.47
N GLY A 47 4.25 19.53 6.59
CA GLY A 47 4.70 18.84 7.79
C GLY A 47 4.58 17.32 7.68
N GLY A 48 5.62 16.64 8.16
CA GLY A 48 5.70 15.19 8.23
C GLY A 48 6.17 14.48 6.96
N GLU A 49 6.60 15.23 5.95
CA GLU A 49 7.08 14.67 4.69
C GLU A 49 8.47 14.05 4.81
N LEU A 50 8.68 12.97 4.05
CA LEU A 50 10.01 12.42 3.74
C LEU A 50 10.37 12.80 2.30
N LEU A 51 11.48 13.50 2.14
CA LEU A 51 11.95 13.96 0.82
C LEU A 51 12.93 12.96 0.22
N LEU A 52 12.85 12.74 -1.11
CA LEU A 52 13.82 11.98 -1.89
C LEU A 52 14.56 12.92 -2.83
N SER A 53 15.88 12.84 -2.89
CA SER A 53 16.71 13.68 -3.77
C SER A 53 17.97 12.92 -4.23
N THR A 54 18.48 13.30 -5.38
CA THR A 54 19.80 12.90 -5.90
C THR A 54 20.96 13.70 -5.26
N GLY A 55 20.65 14.59 -4.32
CA GLY A 55 21.62 15.43 -3.61
C GLY A 55 22.01 16.70 -4.33
N THR A 56 21.43 16.99 -5.51
CA THR A 56 21.71 18.22 -6.29
C THR A 56 21.61 19.50 -5.45
N PRO A 57 20.59 19.69 -4.57
CA PRO A 57 20.49 20.87 -3.70
C PRO A 57 21.59 21.00 -2.62
N LEU A 58 22.39 19.95 -2.42
CA LEU A 58 23.50 19.93 -1.46
C LEU A 58 24.84 20.26 -2.14
N VAL A 59 24.87 20.45 -3.47
CA VAL A 59 26.09 20.77 -4.21
C VAL A 59 26.41 22.26 -4.08
N GLY A 60 27.66 22.57 -3.72
CA GLY A 60 28.14 23.95 -3.57
C GLY A 60 27.96 24.49 -2.15
N ASP A 61 27.92 25.82 -2.04
CA ASP A 61 27.79 26.50 -0.76
C ASP A 61 26.31 26.53 -0.34
N GLY A 62 26.02 26.18 0.93
CA GLY A 62 24.66 26.28 1.49
C GLY A 62 23.97 24.95 1.84
N ALA A 63 24.65 23.82 1.74
CA ALA A 63 24.09 22.52 2.11
C ALA A 63 23.57 22.47 3.57
N GLU A 64 24.27 23.13 4.50
CA GLU A 64 23.87 23.35 5.89
C GLU A 64 22.53 24.11 6.00
N VAL A 65 22.39 25.21 5.23
CA VAL A 65 21.18 26.04 5.20
C VAL A 65 20.00 25.24 4.66
N TYR A 66 20.23 24.44 3.62
CA TYR A 66 19.20 23.57 3.05
C TYR A 66 18.67 22.56 4.08
N ILE A 67 19.55 21.83 4.77
CA ILE A 67 19.15 20.86 5.79
C ILE A 67 18.36 21.52 6.92
N ARG A 68 18.83 22.66 7.44
CA ARG A 68 18.09 23.40 8.49
C ARG A 68 16.75 23.92 8.01
N SER A 69 16.67 24.36 6.75
CA SER A 69 15.42 24.82 6.13
C SER A 69 14.40 23.69 6.06
N LEU A 70 14.80 22.49 5.63
CA LEU A 70 13.91 21.32 5.61
C LEU A 70 13.45 20.92 7.00
N ALA A 71 14.37 20.84 7.97
CA ALA A 71 14.06 20.49 9.35
C ALA A 71 13.10 21.51 10.00
N GLY A 72 13.34 22.81 9.78
CA GLY A 72 12.49 23.90 10.27
C GLY A 72 11.15 24.01 9.52
N GLY A 73 11.10 23.59 8.26
CA GLY A 73 9.90 23.50 7.44
C GLY A 73 9.00 22.31 7.76
N GLY A 74 9.40 21.45 8.71
CA GLY A 74 8.58 20.34 9.19
C GLY A 74 8.78 19.03 8.46
N ALA A 75 9.79 18.89 7.60
CA ALA A 75 10.15 17.58 7.05
C ALA A 75 10.58 16.63 8.18
N HIS A 76 10.26 15.35 8.03
CA HIS A 76 10.68 14.28 8.94
C HIS A 76 11.90 13.51 8.45
N GLY A 77 12.42 13.83 7.26
CA GLY A 77 13.72 13.34 6.83
C GLY A 77 14.03 13.66 5.37
N LEU A 78 15.29 13.42 5.01
CA LEU A 78 15.80 13.49 3.65
C LEU A 78 16.49 12.18 3.28
N VAL A 79 16.11 11.62 2.14
CA VAL A 79 16.73 10.45 1.53
C VAL A 79 17.56 10.90 0.34
N LEU A 80 18.82 10.46 0.29
CA LEU A 80 19.77 10.79 -0.77
C LEU A 80 20.20 9.54 -1.54
N GLU A 81 20.09 9.57 -2.86
CA GLU A 81 20.78 8.61 -3.73
C GLU A 81 22.18 9.13 -4.07
N LEU A 82 23.22 8.49 -3.55
CA LEU A 82 24.61 8.96 -3.64
C LEU A 82 25.43 8.16 -4.68
N VAL A 83 24.97 8.13 -5.93
CA VAL A 83 25.56 7.28 -6.99
C VAL A 83 26.25 8.09 -8.09
N ARG A 84 25.64 9.20 -8.50
CA ARG A 84 26.02 9.92 -9.73
C ARG A 84 26.83 11.18 -9.43
N GLU A 85 26.16 12.32 -9.45
CA GLU A 85 26.75 13.65 -9.29
C GLU A 85 27.21 13.89 -7.85
N VAL A 86 26.42 13.43 -6.89
CA VAL A 86 26.78 13.40 -5.48
C VAL A 86 27.08 11.96 -5.08
N ARG A 87 28.25 11.72 -4.49
CA ARG A 87 28.71 10.37 -4.08
C ARG A 87 28.91 10.22 -2.58
N GLU A 88 29.06 11.33 -1.88
CA GLU A 88 29.18 11.39 -0.43
C GLU A 88 28.38 12.60 0.06
N VAL A 89 27.85 12.50 1.28
CA VAL A 89 27.16 13.62 1.92
C VAL A 89 28.19 14.71 2.24
N PRO A 90 27.98 15.97 1.81
CA PRO A 90 28.84 17.07 2.22
C PRO A 90 28.90 17.20 3.74
N LEU A 91 30.09 17.40 4.30
CA LEU A 91 30.30 17.44 5.75
C LEU A 91 29.36 18.43 6.45
N ALA A 92 29.22 19.64 5.89
CA ALA A 92 28.33 20.68 6.41
C ALA A 92 26.85 20.26 6.46
N ALA A 93 26.39 19.43 5.52
CA ALA A 93 25.03 18.90 5.54
C ALA A 93 24.87 17.83 6.64
N LEU A 94 25.87 16.98 6.82
CA LEU A 94 25.87 15.95 7.85
C LEU A 94 25.89 16.58 9.25
N GLU A 95 26.75 17.56 9.47
CA GLU A 95 26.84 18.31 10.74
C GLU A 95 25.51 19.00 11.04
N ALA A 96 24.92 19.71 10.07
CA ALA A 96 23.61 20.34 10.23
C ALA A 96 22.50 19.33 10.57
N ALA A 97 22.52 18.15 9.95
CA ALA A 97 21.54 17.10 10.22
C ALA A 97 21.70 16.53 11.64
N LEU A 98 22.95 16.35 12.11
CA LEU A 98 23.22 15.89 13.47
C LEU A 98 22.82 16.93 14.52
N GLU A 99 23.13 18.20 14.30
CA GLU A 99 22.73 19.30 15.18
C GLU A 99 21.20 19.44 15.31
N ALA A 100 20.48 19.29 14.20
CA ALA A 100 19.02 19.39 14.16
C ALA A 100 18.30 18.07 14.53
N ASP A 101 19.05 17.00 14.84
CA ASP A 101 18.55 15.63 14.95
C ASP A 101 17.65 15.23 13.76
N PHE A 102 17.96 15.73 12.56
CA PHE A 102 17.17 15.57 11.35
C PHE A 102 17.55 14.27 10.63
N PRO A 103 16.59 13.35 10.38
CA PRO A 103 16.89 12.09 9.72
C PRO A 103 17.48 12.29 8.33
N LEU A 104 18.73 11.87 8.16
CA LEU A 104 19.43 11.88 6.88
C LEU A 104 19.73 10.43 6.49
N ILE A 105 19.08 9.95 5.44
CA ILE A 105 19.14 8.57 4.96
C ILE A 105 19.84 8.57 3.61
N VAL A 106 20.71 7.60 3.35
CA VAL A 106 21.45 7.51 2.10
C VAL A 106 21.34 6.13 1.47
N PHE A 107 21.36 6.10 0.14
CA PHE A 107 21.54 4.90 -0.67
C PHE A 107 22.86 5.01 -1.44
N ARG A 108 23.73 4.00 -1.31
CA ARG A 108 25.01 3.90 -2.03
C ARG A 108 24.90 3.17 -3.38
N GLN A 109 23.69 2.82 -3.77
CA GLN A 109 23.36 2.12 -5.01
C GLN A 109 22.13 2.77 -5.65
N GLU A 110 21.95 2.57 -6.95
CA GLU A 110 20.82 3.13 -7.68
C GLU A 110 19.50 2.55 -7.15
N VAL A 111 18.55 3.42 -6.85
CA VAL A 111 17.24 3.07 -6.32
C VAL A 111 16.14 3.70 -7.16
N SER A 112 15.08 2.93 -7.39
CA SER A 112 13.91 3.49 -8.07
C SER A 112 13.11 4.34 -7.09
N PHE A 113 13.23 5.67 -7.22
CA PHE A 113 12.38 6.60 -6.45
C PHE A 113 10.88 6.32 -6.68
N ALA A 114 10.49 5.86 -7.86
CA ALA A 114 9.12 5.42 -8.13
C ALA A 114 8.70 4.22 -7.27
N GLU A 115 9.59 3.25 -7.04
CA GLU A 115 9.32 2.12 -6.12
C GLU A 115 9.26 2.58 -4.67
N LEU A 116 10.20 3.44 -4.23
CA LEU A 116 10.22 4.00 -2.87
C LEU A 116 8.92 4.76 -2.57
N THR A 117 8.55 5.69 -3.45
CA THR A 117 7.32 6.48 -3.33
C THR A 117 6.10 5.57 -3.31
N ARG A 118 5.99 4.58 -4.21
CA ARG A 118 4.84 3.68 -4.24
C ARG A 118 4.74 2.80 -3.01
N ALA A 119 5.86 2.25 -2.53
CA ALA A 119 5.87 1.41 -1.33
C ALA A 119 5.47 2.22 -0.08
N ALA A 120 6.01 3.43 0.07
CA ALA A 120 5.66 4.31 1.18
C ALA A 120 4.20 4.77 1.10
N HIS A 121 3.73 5.23 -0.06
CA HIS A 121 2.33 5.63 -0.26
C HIS A 121 1.37 4.48 0.00
N ALA A 122 1.68 3.27 -0.44
CA ALA A 122 0.85 2.09 -0.15
C ALA A 122 0.72 1.87 1.37
N ARG A 123 1.82 2.03 2.12
CA ARG A 123 1.82 1.88 3.59
C ARG A 123 1.15 3.04 4.33
N ILE A 124 1.19 4.25 3.78
CA ILE A 124 0.52 5.45 4.31
C ILE A 124 -1.00 5.37 4.08
N LEU A 125 -1.42 5.04 2.86
CA LEU A 125 -2.82 5.02 2.44
C LEU A 125 -3.57 3.77 2.93
N ARG A 126 -2.86 2.66 3.14
CA ARG A 126 -3.42 1.42 3.72
C ARG A 126 -2.68 1.10 5.02
N PRO A 127 -2.92 1.86 6.10
CA PRO A 127 -2.33 1.51 7.39
C PRO A 127 -2.85 0.13 7.82
N PRO A 128 -2.03 -0.69 8.50
CA PRO A 128 -2.53 -1.93 9.09
C PRO A 128 -3.72 -1.57 10.00
N PRO A 129 -4.81 -2.35 9.93
CA PRO A 129 -6.03 -2.01 10.64
C PRO A 129 -5.73 -1.94 12.14
N ALA A 130 -6.04 -0.81 12.77
CA ALA A 130 -5.72 -0.54 14.19
C ALA A 130 -6.47 -1.46 15.16
N VAL A 131 -7.54 -2.09 14.68
CA VAL A 131 -8.34 -3.13 15.33
C VAL A 131 -8.48 -4.25 14.31
N ALA A 132 -8.40 -5.52 14.72
CA ALA A 132 -8.77 -6.63 13.84
C ALA A 132 -10.13 -6.30 13.20
N LEU A 133 -10.19 -6.27 11.86
CA LEU A 133 -11.44 -5.98 11.17
C LEU A 133 -12.52 -6.91 11.75
N PRO A 134 -13.68 -6.38 12.15
CA PRO A 134 -14.73 -7.19 12.74
C PRO A 134 -15.02 -8.35 11.79
N SER A 135 -14.91 -9.58 12.31
CA SER A 135 -15.20 -10.77 11.52
C SER A 135 -16.64 -10.71 11.03
N LEU A 136 -16.90 -11.23 9.83
CA LEU A 136 -18.26 -11.46 9.37
C LEU A 136 -18.91 -12.69 10.03
N SER A 137 -18.16 -13.43 10.87
CA SER A 137 -18.65 -14.62 11.58
C SER A 137 -19.99 -14.40 12.29
N PRO A 138 -20.22 -13.32 13.07
CA PRO A 138 -21.51 -13.14 13.74
C PRO A 138 -22.69 -13.03 12.76
N VAL A 139 -22.45 -12.49 11.55
CA VAL A 139 -23.48 -12.36 10.51
C VAL A 139 -23.70 -13.71 9.81
N THR A 140 -22.62 -14.45 9.50
CA THR A 140 -22.74 -15.78 8.89
C THR A 140 -23.35 -16.79 9.85
N ASP A 141 -22.98 -16.74 11.13
CA ASP A 141 -23.55 -17.55 12.21
C ASP A 141 -25.04 -17.27 12.37
N ALA A 142 -25.45 -15.99 12.48
CA ALA A 142 -26.87 -15.64 12.56
C ALA A 142 -27.68 -16.12 11.33
N LEU A 143 -27.11 -16.07 10.13
CA LEU A 143 -27.76 -16.59 8.92
C LEU A 143 -27.87 -18.12 8.93
N ASN A 144 -26.87 -18.82 9.48
CA ASN A 144 -26.89 -20.27 9.65
C ASN A 144 -27.93 -20.68 10.71
N GLU A 145 -27.91 -20.06 11.89
CA GLU A 145 -28.82 -20.34 13.01
C GLU A 145 -30.29 -20.09 12.65
N THR A 146 -30.56 -19.06 11.85
CA THR A 146 -31.92 -18.76 11.36
C THR A 146 -32.34 -19.61 10.16
N GLY A 147 -31.47 -20.51 9.67
CA GLY A 147 -31.74 -21.35 8.49
C GLY A 147 -31.81 -20.57 7.17
N ARG A 148 -31.37 -19.32 7.14
CA ARG A 148 -31.46 -18.42 5.97
C ARG A 148 -30.24 -18.47 5.06
N ALA A 149 -29.14 -19.08 5.52
CA ALA A 149 -27.89 -19.16 4.77
C ALA A 149 -28.04 -19.72 3.35
N ALA A 150 -28.75 -20.84 3.17
CA ALA A 150 -28.90 -21.47 1.86
C ALA A 150 -29.66 -20.56 0.86
N ALA A 151 -30.75 -19.93 1.31
CA ALA A 151 -31.52 -18.99 0.48
C ALA A 151 -30.69 -17.74 0.14
N PHE A 152 -29.87 -17.25 1.08
CA PHE A 152 -28.98 -16.12 0.85
C PHE A 152 -27.89 -16.44 -0.18
N VAL A 153 -27.25 -17.61 -0.07
CA VAL A 153 -26.24 -18.08 -1.04
C VAL A 153 -26.88 -18.27 -2.42
N ALA A 154 -28.07 -18.86 -2.49
CA ALA A 154 -28.78 -19.07 -3.75
C ALA A 154 -29.12 -17.74 -4.46
N SER A 155 -29.56 -16.71 -3.72
CA SER A 155 -29.89 -15.41 -4.30
C SER A 155 -28.68 -14.60 -4.80
N HIS A 156 -27.48 -14.90 -4.31
CA HIS A 156 -26.26 -14.18 -4.68
C HIS A 156 -25.36 -14.93 -5.64
N LEU A 157 -25.21 -16.25 -5.47
CA LEU A 157 -24.27 -17.09 -6.21
C LEU A 157 -24.94 -18.24 -6.96
N GLY A 158 -26.27 -18.39 -6.88
CA GLY A 158 -27.00 -19.53 -7.43
C GLY A 158 -26.68 -19.81 -8.90
N ALA A 159 -26.63 -18.77 -9.73
CA ALA A 159 -26.29 -18.90 -11.15
C ALA A 159 -24.88 -19.51 -11.35
N VAL A 160 -23.88 -19.06 -10.59
CA VAL A 160 -22.50 -19.57 -10.67
C VAL A 160 -22.39 -20.97 -10.07
N LEU A 161 -23.13 -21.25 -8.99
CA LEU A 161 -23.11 -22.55 -8.33
C LEU A 161 -23.75 -23.68 -9.16
N ALA A 162 -24.67 -23.31 -10.07
CA ALA A 162 -25.29 -24.22 -11.03
C ALA A 162 -24.35 -24.67 -12.17
N LEU A 163 -23.18 -24.04 -12.32
CA LEU A 163 -22.21 -24.41 -13.35
C LEU A 163 -21.53 -25.77 -13.07
N PRO A 164 -20.99 -26.43 -14.12
CA PRO A 164 -20.13 -27.58 -13.95
C PRO A 164 -18.90 -27.28 -13.05
N PRO A 165 -18.31 -28.30 -12.38
CA PRO A 165 -17.31 -28.08 -11.34
C PRO A 165 -16.12 -27.21 -11.77
N ARG A 166 -15.55 -27.44 -12.96
CA ARG A 166 -14.36 -26.71 -13.44
C ARG A 166 -14.63 -25.21 -13.68
N PRO A 167 -15.64 -24.80 -14.49
CA PRO A 167 -16.02 -23.40 -14.62
C PRO A 167 -16.40 -22.74 -13.30
N ARG A 168 -17.19 -23.44 -12.47
CA ARG A 168 -17.63 -22.96 -11.16
C ARG A 168 -16.45 -22.56 -10.27
N LEU A 169 -15.49 -23.47 -10.06
CA LEU A 169 -14.32 -23.21 -9.24
C LEU A 169 -13.49 -22.05 -9.78
N THR A 170 -13.35 -21.97 -11.11
CA THR A 170 -12.59 -20.91 -11.78
C THR A 170 -13.22 -19.53 -11.56
N LEU A 171 -14.54 -19.42 -11.74
CA LEU A 171 -15.26 -18.15 -11.59
C LEU A 171 -15.37 -17.73 -10.12
N LEU A 172 -15.62 -18.66 -9.19
CA LEU A 172 -15.61 -18.37 -7.76
C LEU A 172 -14.21 -17.93 -7.28
N GLY A 173 -13.15 -18.57 -7.77
CA GLY A 173 -11.78 -18.15 -7.48
C GLY A 173 -11.48 -16.75 -8.02
N THR A 174 -11.97 -16.44 -9.21
CA THR A 174 -11.81 -15.10 -9.82
C THR A 174 -12.60 -14.04 -9.05
N LEU A 175 -13.84 -14.33 -8.64
CA LEU A 175 -14.67 -13.42 -7.84
C LEU A 175 -14.03 -13.10 -6.49
N ARG A 176 -13.47 -14.11 -5.80
CA ARG A 176 -12.71 -13.91 -4.55
C ARG A 176 -11.52 -12.98 -4.76
N ALA A 177 -10.72 -13.21 -5.81
CA ALA A 177 -9.57 -12.37 -6.12
C ALA A 177 -9.99 -10.92 -6.45
N LEU A 178 -11.08 -10.73 -7.20
CA LEU A 178 -11.62 -9.40 -7.49
C LEU A 178 -12.07 -8.67 -6.23
N LEU A 179 -12.85 -9.32 -5.35
CA LEU A 179 -13.30 -8.73 -4.09
C LEU A 179 -12.11 -8.37 -3.18
N ALA A 180 -11.10 -9.25 -3.06
CA ALA A 180 -9.91 -9.01 -2.25
C ALA A 180 -9.03 -7.86 -2.78
N CYS A 181 -9.08 -7.59 -4.09
CA CYS A 181 -8.31 -6.52 -4.73
C CYS A 181 -9.17 -5.27 -5.02
N ASN A 182 -10.35 -5.11 -4.39
CA ASN A 182 -11.28 -4.00 -4.64
C ASN A 182 -11.58 -3.80 -6.14
N PHE A 183 -11.78 -4.91 -6.87
CA PHE A 183 -12.00 -4.95 -8.31
C PHE A 183 -10.86 -4.36 -9.17
N ASN A 184 -9.65 -4.22 -8.62
CA ASN A 184 -8.45 -3.92 -9.41
C ASN A 184 -8.06 -5.14 -10.25
N VAL A 185 -8.46 -5.12 -11.53
CA VAL A 185 -8.21 -6.22 -12.48
C VAL A 185 -6.72 -6.54 -12.64
N ALA A 186 -5.85 -5.53 -12.61
CA ALA A 186 -4.41 -5.74 -12.75
C ALA A 186 -3.83 -6.48 -11.54
N GLU A 187 -4.32 -6.17 -10.34
CA GLU A 187 -3.88 -6.82 -9.11
C GLU A 187 -4.47 -8.21 -8.95
N ALA A 188 -5.75 -8.39 -9.26
CA ALA A 188 -6.41 -9.70 -9.30
C ALA A 188 -5.76 -10.65 -10.32
N ALA A 189 -5.34 -10.14 -11.49
CA ALA A 189 -4.62 -10.94 -12.48
C ALA A 189 -3.26 -11.43 -11.94
N ARG A 190 -2.53 -10.57 -11.23
CA ARG A 190 -1.26 -10.93 -10.57
C ARG A 190 -1.46 -11.98 -9.48
N SER A 191 -2.46 -11.82 -8.61
CA SER A 191 -2.73 -12.77 -7.52
C SER A 191 -3.19 -14.14 -8.04
N LEU A 192 -3.91 -14.19 -9.16
CA LEU A 192 -4.34 -15.42 -9.82
C LEU A 192 -3.26 -16.06 -10.71
N GLY A 193 -2.13 -15.38 -10.98
CA GLY A 193 -1.10 -15.86 -11.90
C GLY A 193 -1.58 -15.95 -13.36
N VAL A 194 -2.51 -15.09 -13.78
CA VAL A 194 -3.09 -15.10 -15.14
C VAL A 194 -2.91 -13.74 -15.84
N ARG A 195 -3.17 -13.70 -17.15
CA ARG A 195 -3.16 -12.45 -17.92
C ARG A 195 -4.40 -11.62 -17.60
N ARG A 196 -4.28 -10.28 -17.65
CA ARG A 196 -5.39 -9.33 -17.42
C ARG A 196 -6.62 -9.64 -18.28
N GLN A 197 -6.41 -9.99 -19.55
CA GLN A 197 -7.50 -10.33 -20.48
C GLN A 197 -8.33 -11.53 -20.02
N THR A 198 -7.69 -12.50 -19.36
CA THR A 198 -8.39 -13.64 -18.78
C THR A 198 -9.31 -13.22 -17.65
N VAL A 199 -8.88 -12.26 -16.81
CA VAL A 199 -9.71 -11.71 -15.74
C VAL A 199 -10.87 -10.90 -16.31
N TYR A 200 -10.65 -10.06 -17.33
CA TYR A 200 -11.73 -9.33 -18.00
C TYR A 200 -12.79 -10.27 -18.55
N TYR A 201 -12.38 -11.32 -19.27
CA TYR A 201 -13.32 -12.31 -19.80
C TYR A 201 -14.17 -12.96 -18.70
N ARG A 202 -13.54 -13.38 -17.61
CA ARG A 202 -14.24 -13.99 -16.47
C ARG A 202 -15.12 -13.00 -15.71
N LEU A 203 -14.72 -11.73 -15.64
CA LEU A 203 -15.52 -10.65 -15.06
C LEU A 203 -16.80 -10.42 -15.86
N GLU A 204 -16.70 -10.41 -17.19
CA GLU A 204 -17.88 -10.31 -18.07
C GLU A 204 -18.80 -11.52 -17.91
N GLN A 205 -18.26 -12.73 -17.77
CA GLN A 205 -19.05 -13.91 -17.44
C GLN A 205 -19.77 -13.76 -16.08
N LEU A 206 -19.07 -13.29 -15.06
CA LEU A 206 -19.66 -13.04 -13.74
C LEU A 206 -20.76 -11.98 -13.82
N ARG A 207 -20.56 -10.88 -14.55
CA ARG A 207 -21.57 -9.83 -14.76
C ARG A 207 -22.80 -10.34 -15.49
N ALA A 208 -22.62 -11.14 -16.53
CA ALA A 208 -23.73 -11.77 -17.25
C ALA A 208 -24.58 -12.67 -16.35
N MET A 209 -23.98 -13.31 -15.35
CA MET A 209 -24.66 -14.25 -14.45
C MET A 209 -25.21 -13.60 -13.18
N LEU A 210 -24.52 -12.59 -12.65
CA LEU A 210 -24.76 -12.02 -11.33
C LEU A 210 -25.29 -10.57 -11.39
N GLY A 211 -25.34 -9.98 -12.58
CA GLY A 211 -25.67 -8.58 -12.80
C GLY A 211 -24.50 -7.65 -12.51
N GLU A 212 -24.81 -6.37 -12.31
CA GLU A 212 -23.85 -5.34 -11.95
C GLU A 212 -23.09 -5.69 -10.65
N LEU A 213 -21.77 -5.50 -10.66
CA LEU A 213 -20.87 -5.87 -9.55
C LEU A 213 -20.21 -4.67 -8.87
N ASP A 214 -20.47 -3.47 -9.37
CA ASP A 214 -19.75 -2.27 -8.98
C ASP A 214 -20.36 -1.62 -7.71
N ASP A 215 -21.58 -2.00 -7.33
CA ASP A 215 -22.27 -1.49 -6.15
C ASP A 215 -21.69 -2.07 -4.83
N PRO A 216 -21.32 -1.24 -3.84
CA PRO A 216 -20.74 -1.71 -2.58
C PRO A 216 -21.63 -2.66 -1.77
N LYS A 217 -22.96 -2.48 -1.79
CA LYS A 217 -23.88 -3.38 -1.07
C LYS A 217 -23.94 -4.74 -1.76
N ARG A 218 -23.91 -4.76 -3.10
CA ARG A 218 -23.82 -5.99 -3.88
C ARG A 218 -22.52 -6.74 -3.62
N GLN A 219 -21.39 -6.03 -3.54
CA GLN A 219 -20.09 -6.62 -3.21
C GLN A 219 -20.08 -7.25 -1.81
N LEU A 220 -20.66 -6.58 -0.81
CA LEU A 220 -20.82 -7.14 0.54
C LEU A 220 -21.68 -8.42 0.54
N GLY A 221 -22.80 -8.42 -0.19
CA GLY A 221 -23.66 -9.59 -0.32
C GLY A 221 -22.94 -10.79 -0.95
N LEU A 222 -22.14 -10.54 -2.00
CA LEU A 222 -21.33 -11.58 -2.66
C LEU A 222 -20.22 -12.11 -1.73
N LEU A 223 -19.59 -11.23 -0.95
CA LEU A 223 -18.58 -11.62 0.04
C LEU A 223 -19.18 -12.56 1.10
N LEU A 224 -20.34 -12.18 1.68
CA LEU A 224 -21.05 -13.00 2.66
C LEU A 224 -21.47 -14.36 2.08
N ALA A 225 -21.99 -14.37 0.84
CA ALA A 225 -22.37 -15.61 0.17
C ALA A 225 -21.18 -16.53 -0.10
N LEU A 226 -20.00 -15.97 -0.42
CA LEU A 226 -18.78 -16.74 -0.60
C LEU A 226 -18.29 -17.37 0.71
N GLU A 227 -18.32 -16.63 1.83
CA GLU A 227 -17.96 -17.16 3.15
C GLU A 227 -18.91 -18.29 3.57
N LEU A 228 -20.23 -18.09 3.47
CA LEU A 228 -21.23 -19.12 3.76
C LEU A 228 -21.05 -20.38 2.90
N SER A 229 -20.68 -20.24 1.63
CA SER A 229 -20.44 -21.37 0.74
C SER A 229 -19.22 -22.22 1.14
N ARG A 230 -18.16 -21.59 1.69
CA ARG A 230 -16.96 -22.31 2.15
C ARG A 230 -17.26 -23.14 3.38
N GLU A 231 -17.98 -22.58 4.35
CA GLU A 231 -18.32 -23.28 5.59
C GLU A 231 -19.14 -24.55 5.34
N ALA A 232 -20.05 -24.50 4.37
CA ALA A 232 -20.85 -25.64 3.94
C ALA A 232 -20.02 -26.75 3.26
N GLU A 233 -18.91 -26.39 2.60
CA GLU A 233 -17.98 -27.35 1.99
C GLU A 233 -17.07 -28.02 3.03
N THR A 234 -16.70 -27.32 4.11
CA THR A 234 -15.87 -27.87 5.20
C THR A 234 -16.62 -28.75 6.22
N ARG A 235 -17.95 -28.69 6.28
CA ARG A 235 -18.78 -29.50 7.20
C ARG A 235 -19.28 -30.81 6.57
N LYS A 236 -18.95 -31.09 5.31
CA LYS A 236 -19.26 -32.33 4.58
C LYS A 236 -18.04 -33.24 4.51
#